data_AF-A0A2E4K7Y2-F1
#
_entry.id   AF-A0A2E4K7Y2-F1
#
_cell.length_a   1.000
_cell.length_b   1.000
_cell.length_c   1.000
_cell.angle_alpha   90.00
_cell.angle_beta   90.00
_cell.angle_gamma   90.00
#
_symmetry.space_group_name_H-M   'P 1'
#
loop_
_entity.id
_entity.type
_entity.pdbx_description
1 polymer ?
#
loop_
_entity_poly.entity_id
_entity_poly.type
_entity_poly.pdbx_seq_one_letter_code
_entity_poly.pdbx_strand_id
1 'polypeptide(L)'
;MKFNYMLSLFIFFFGCNLSDENEIIISNNNCGGTICSEWEACTNVSNDFFGFDWQCRPYLWLYTNHGYWSGVLEISSDIGVVYTQTLNNLNAICADPNYYFSSSIWKYIILPFPLSEDEFYSNNSTYPDSEINYLDFEFTDQITLDFFVNDSIFDPFVQNNVIYVGEGQILNTNGSANAIIEFNGEFEFEGNNYFVTFNLSR
;
A
#
# COMPACT_ATOMS: atom_id res chain seq x y z
N MET A 1 2.09 -47.93 -44.09
CA MET A 1 3.11 -46.97 -43.58
C MET A 1 2.39 -45.98 -42.68
N LYS A 2 2.63 -46.02 -41.36
CA LYS A 2 2.03 -45.09 -40.39
C LYS A 2 3.00 -43.92 -40.21
N PHE A 3 2.56 -42.69 -40.47
CA PHE A 3 3.30 -41.47 -40.15
C PHE A 3 2.96 -41.06 -38.71
N ASN A 4 3.93 -41.18 -37.80
CA ASN A 4 3.87 -40.57 -36.48
C ASN A 4 4.36 -39.12 -36.60
N TYR A 5 3.50 -38.14 -36.36
CA TYR A 5 3.92 -36.77 -36.11
C TYR A 5 4.15 -36.62 -34.61
N MET A 6 5.41 -36.68 -34.18
CA MET A 6 5.82 -36.22 -32.85
C MET A 6 5.89 -34.69 -32.90
N LEU A 7 4.92 -34.04 -32.27
CA LEU A 7 4.92 -32.60 -32.01
C LEU A 7 5.96 -32.33 -30.90
N SER A 8 7.12 -31.80 -31.27
CA SER A 8 8.13 -31.35 -30.30
C SER A 8 7.76 -29.94 -29.82
N LEU A 9 7.36 -29.84 -28.56
CA LEU A 9 7.14 -28.58 -27.85
C LEU A 9 8.50 -28.07 -27.36
N PHE A 10 9.09 -27.09 -28.02
CA PHE A 10 10.28 -26.39 -27.51
C PHE A 10 9.82 -25.31 -26.52
N ILE A 11 9.95 -25.61 -25.22
CA ILE A 11 9.81 -24.61 -24.15
C ILE A 11 11.14 -23.86 -24.07
N PHE A 12 11.17 -22.62 -24.55
CA PHE A 12 12.28 -21.70 -24.28
C PHE A 12 12.12 -21.17 -22.85
N PHE A 13 12.88 -21.71 -21.91
CA PHE A 13 13.13 -21.07 -20.64
C PHE A 13 14.05 -19.86 -20.90
N PHE A 14 13.49 -18.66 -20.99
CA PHE A 14 14.28 -17.46 -20.68
C PHE A 14 14.32 -17.34 -19.16
N GLY A 15 15.43 -17.80 -18.58
CA GLY A 15 15.72 -17.59 -17.17
C GLY A 15 15.78 -16.08 -16.88
N CYS A 16 15.09 -15.67 -15.82
CA CYS A 16 15.37 -14.41 -15.16
C CYS A 16 16.79 -14.54 -14.59
N ASN A 17 17.75 -13.81 -15.15
CA ASN A 17 19.09 -13.75 -14.56
C ASN A 17 18.98 -13.11 -13.18
N LEU A 18 19.27 -13.89 -12.13
CA LEU A 18 19.83 -13.33 -10.90
C LEU A 18 21.26 -12.92 -11.23
N SER A 19 21.53 -11.62 -11.24
CA SER A 19 22.90 -11.10 -11.15
C SER A 19 23.04 -10.42 -9.79
N ASP A 20 23.75 -11.10 -8.90
CA ASP A 20 24.32 -10.50 -7.70
C ASP A 20 25.47 -9.57 -8.07
N GLU A 21 25.57 -8.48 -7.30
CA GLU A 21 26.73 -7.60 -7.04
C GLU A 21 27.07 -6.48 -8.05
N ASN A 22 26.71 -5.25 -7.63
CA ASN A 22 27.33 -3.96 -7.96
C ASN A 22 27.29 -3.44 -9.41
N GLU A 23 26.17 -3.61 -10.11
CA GLU A 23 25.83 -2.76 -11.25
C GLU A 23 24.60 -1.92 -10.94
N ILE A 24 24.70 -0.60 -11.16
CA ILE A 24 23.55 0.28 -11.29
C ILE A 24 22.69 -0.32 -12.41
N ILE A 25 21.60 -0.99 -12.03
CA ILE A 25 20.59 -1.47 -12.96
C ILE A 25 19.93 -0.22 -13.54
N ILE A 26 20.47 0.31 -14.63
CA ILE A 26 19.67 1.10 -15.56
C ILE A 26 18.78 0.07 -16.24
N SER A 27 17.67 -0.25 -15.59
CA SER A 27 16.63 -1.09 -16.17
C SER A 27 16.27 -0.47 -17.53
N ASN A 28 16.26 -1.30 -18.57
CA ASN A 28 15.72 -0.90 -19.87
C ASN A 28 14.22 -0.64 -19.68
N ASN A 29 13.89 0.58 -19.25
CA ASN A 29 12.54 1.08 -18.94
C ASN A 29 11.73 1.32 -20.22
N ASN A 30 11.84 0.47 -21.24
CA ASN A 30 11.06 0.65 -22.46
C ASN A 30 9.74 -0.11 -22.34
N CYS A 31 8.77 0.53 -21.71
CA CYS A 31 7.42 0.02 -21.49
C CYS A 31 6.53 0.40 -22.67
N GLY A 32 6.69 -0.31 -23.79
CA GLY A 32 5.95 -0.01 -25.02
C GLY A 32 6.21 1.39 -25.59
N GLY A 33 7.42 1.93 -25.41
CA GLY A 33 7.81 3.28 -25.85
C GLY A 33 7.82 4.33 -24.73
N THR A 34 7.43 3.99 -23.51
CA THR A 34 7.36 4.91 -22.36
C THR A 34 8.36 4.51 -21.27
N ILE A 35 9.02 5.50 -20.67
CA ILE A 35 9.88 5.32 -19.51
C ILE A 35 9.05 5.51 -18.25
N CYS A 36 9.04 4.51 -17.36
CA CYS A 36 8.31 4.59 -16.10
C CYS A 36 8.96 5.60 -15.14
N SER A 37 8.12 6.27 -14.35
CA SER A 37 8.60 7.15 -13.29
C SER A 37 9.25 6.36 -12.17
N GLU A 38 9.89 7.06 -11.24
CA GLU A 38 10.58 6.42 -10.11
C GLU A 38 9.64 5.51 -9.30
N TRP A 39 8.37 5.89 -9.12
CA TRP A 39 7.37 5.12 -8.36
C TRP A 39 6.62 4.05 -9.18
N GLU A 40 7.09 3.74 -10.38
CA GLU A 40 6.43 2.80 -11.29
C GLU A 40 7.38 1.73 -11.82
N ALA A 41 6.87 0.50 -11.94
CA ALA A 41 7.53 -0.60 -12.62
C ALA A 41 6.91 -0.86 -13.99
N CYS A 42 7.77 -1.22 -14.94
CA CYS A 42 7.30 -1.77 -16.21
C CYS A 42 6.84 -3.22 -16.04
N THR A 43 5.54 -3.48 -16.21
CA THR A 43 4.94 -4.81 -16.00
C THR A 43 4.14 -5.24 -17.22
N ASN A 44 4.13 -6.55 -17.50
CA ASN A 44 3.31 -7.10 -18.58
C ASN A 44 1.89 -7.33 -18.08
N VAL A 45 0.91 -6.73 -18.76
CA VAL A 45 -0.52 -6.78 -18.45
C VAL A 45 -1.31 -7.57 -19.49
N SER A 46 -0.63 -8.28 -20.39
CA SER A 46 -1.27 -9.10 -21.42
C SER A 46 -2.22 -10.13 -20.82
N ASN A 47 -3.49 -10.10 -21.23
CA ASN A 47 -4.47 -11.14 -20.90
C ASN A 47 -4.45 -12.33 -21.87
N ASP A 48 -3.71 -12.22 -22.98
CA ASP A 48 -3.67 -13.22 -24.05
C ASP A 48 -2.24 -13.68 -24.36
N PHE A 49 -2.10 -14.94 -24.78
CA PHE A 49 -0.81 -15.57 -25.12
C PHE A 49 -0.12 -14.98 -26.37
N PHE A 50 -0.81 -14.14 -27.14
CA PHE A 50 -0.39 -13.72 -28.49
C PHE A 50 0.15 -12.28 -28.59
N GLY A 51 0.23 -11.53 -27.48
CA GLY A 51 0.81 -10.19 -27.47
C GLY A 51 1.25 -9.79 -26.07
N PHE A 52 2.43 -9.20 -25.96
CA PHE A 52 2.90 -8.59 -24.71
C PHE A 52 2.45 -7.13 -24.67
N ASP A 53 1.73 -6.75 -23.61
CA ASP A 53 1.32 -5.37 -23.38
C ASP A 53 2.05 -4.88 -22.12
N TRP A 54 3.07 -4.04 -22.32
CA TRP A 54 3.92 -3.55 -21.24
C TRP A 54 3.45 -2.17 -20.82
N GLN A 55 3.08 -2.02 -19.55
CA GLN A 55 2.58 -0.77 -18.99
C GLN A 55 3.33 -0.41 -17.71
N CYS A 56 3.55 0.88 -17.50
CA CYS A 56 4.03 1.40 -16.23
C CYS A 56 2.91 1.26 -15.20
N ARG A 57 3.21 0.61 -14.08
CA ARG A 57 2.29 0.42 -12.97
C ARG A 57 2.92 0.86 -11.66
N PRO A 58 2.15 1.48 -10.75
CA PRO A 58 2.67 1.90 -9.46
C PRO A 58 3.27 0.74 -8.65
N TYR A 59 4.41 0.95 -8.00
CA TYR A 59 4.99 -0.05 -7.08
C TYR A 59 4.02 -0.37 -5.93
N LEU A 60 3.38 0.68 -5.40
CA LEU A 60 2.49 0.57 -4.24
C LEU A 60 1.25 -0.29 -4.51
N TRP A 61 0.89 -0.55 -5.79
CA TRP A 61 -0.19 -1.48 -6.15
C TRP A 61 0.02 -2.89 -5.60
N LEU A 62 1.27 -3.30 -5.43
CA LEU A 62 1.60 -4.60 -4.83
C LEU A 62 0.93 -4.72 -3.44
N TYR A 63 0.90 -3.64 -2.67
CA TYR A 63 0.40 -3.60 -1.29
C TYR A 63 -1.10 -3.30 -1.19
N THR A 64 -1.74 -2.83 -2.27
CA THR A 64 -3.16 -2.42 -2.24
C THR A 64 -4.08 -3.37 -3.00
N ASN A 65 -3.64 -3.96 -4.11
CA ASN A 65 -4.55 -4.70 -5.01
C ASN A 65 -4.87 -6.15 -4.62
N HIS A 66 -4.29 -6.68 -3.53
CA HIS A 66 -4.30 -8.12 -3.23
C HIS A 66 -4.67 -8.44 -1.77
N GLY A 67 -5.88 -8.08 -1.35
CA GLY A 67 -6.42 -8.43 -0.03
C GLY A 67 -6.43 -7.27 0.97
N TYR A 68 -6.98 -7.54 2.15
CA TYR A 68 -7.25 -6.53 3.18
C TYR A 68 -6.17 -6.51 4.25
N TRP A 69 -6.09 -5.40 4.98
CA TRP A 69 -5.19 -5.21 6.12
C TRP A 69 -5.95 -5.37 7.43
N SER A 70 -5.38 -6.09 8.38
CA SER A 70 -5.96 -6.27 9.72
C SER A 70 -4.86 -6.24 10.78
N GLY A 71 -5.21 -5.84 11.99
CA GLY A 71 -4.23 -5.69 13.06
C GLY A 71 -4.80 -5.09 14.33
N VAL A 72 -3.96 -4.39 15.07
CA VAL A 72 -4.33 -3.76 16.34
C VAL A 72 -3.84 -2.32 16.36
N LEU A 73 -4.75 -1.42 16.70
CA LEU A 73 -4.49 -0.04 17.08
C LEU A 73 -4.30 0.02 18.59
N GLU A 74 -3.23 0.66 19.04
CA GLU A 74 -2.99 1.01 20.43
C GLU A 74 -2.82 2.52 20.54
N ILE A 75 -3.51 3.11 21.52
CA ILE A 75 -3.33 4.51 21.90
C ILE A 75 -2.85 4.50 23.35
N SER A 76 -1.78 5.24 23.60
CA SER A 76 -1.14 5.36 24.90
C SER A 76 -0.99 6.81 25.32
N SER A 77 -0.88 7.01 26.61
CA SER A 77 -0.51 8.28 27.25
C SER A 77 0.78 8.08 28.04
N ASP A 78 1.26 9.11 28.71
CA ASP A 78 2.46 9.04 29.57
C ASP A 78 2.38 7.98 30.69
N ILE A 79 1.18 7.50 31.02
CA ILE A 79 0.96 6.46 32.05
C ILE A 79 0.78 5.05 31.48
N GLY A 80 0.81 4.88 30.15
CA GLY A 80 0.70 3.59 29.45
C GLY A 80 -0.46 3.54 28.44
N VAL A 81 -0.75 2.34 27.93
CA VAL A 81 -1.83 2.08 26.97
C VAL A 81 -3.19 2.41 27.60
N VAL A 82 -3.96 3.27 26.95
CA VAL A 82 -5.28 3.72 27.40
C VAL A 82 -6.41 3.17 26.53
N TYR A 83 -6.11 2.76 25.31
CA TYR A 83 -7.08 2.23 24.36
C TYR A 83 -6.45 1.21 23.42
N THR A 84 -7.24 0.19 23.07
CA THR A 84 -6.85 -0.83 22.09
C THR A 84 -8.07 -1.19 21.25
N GLN A 85 -7.89 -1.26 19.94
CA GLN A 85 -8.93 -1.68 18.99
C GLN A 85 -8.36 -2.65 17.96
N THR A 86 -9.08 -3.72 17.68
CA THR A 86 -8.79 -4.56 16.52
C THR A 86 -9.26 -3.86 15.25
N LEU A 87 -8.37 -3.70 14.28
CA LEU A 87 -8.68 -3.19 12.96
C LEU A 87 -8.87 -4.37 12.01
N ASN A 88 -9.99 -4.43 11.29
CA ASN A 88 -10.33 -5.58 10.45
C ASN A 88 -10.66 -5.14 9.03
N ASN A 89 -10.18 -5.93 8.08
CA ASN A 89 -10.57 -5.84 6.66
C ASN A 89 -10.40 -4.43 6.05
N LEU A 90 -9.36 -3.69 6.44
CA LEU A 90 -9.08 -2.37 5.88
C LEU A 90 -8.62 -2.50 4.42
N ASN A 91 -9.37 -1.92 3.50
CA ASN A 91 -9.10 -2.00 2.07
C ASN A 91 -8.26 -0.81 1.61
N ALA A 92 -6.94 -0.95 1.65
CA ALA A 92 -6.03 0.09 1.21
C ALA A 92 -6.11 0.32 -0.30
N ILE A 93 -6.02 1.57 -0.73
CA ILE A 93 -6.07 1.99 -2.14
C ILE A 93 -4.77 2.70 -2.48
N CYS A 94 -4.13 2.33 -3.60
CA CYS A 94 -3.06 3.15 -4.14
C CYS A 94 -3.70 4.29 -4.93
N ALA A 95 -3.59 5.49 -4.37
CA ALA A 95 -4.35 6.64 -4.82
C ALA A 95 -3.81 7.18 -6.14
N ASP A 96 -4.72 7.46 -7.08
CA ASP A 96 -4.36 8.25 -8.26
C ASP A 96 -3.91 9.64 -7.79
N PRO A 97 -2.62 9.98 -7.98
CA PRO A 97 -2.07 11.19 -7.40
C PRO A 97 -2.68 12.45 -8.03
N ASN A 98 -3.19 12.38 -9.27
CA ASN A 98 -3.82 13.53 -9.91
C ASN A 98 -5.23 13.77 -9.35
N TYR A 99 -5.96 12.71 -9.03
CA TYR A 99 -7.31 12.80 -8.51
C TYR A 99 -7.33 13.25 -7.04
N TYR A 100 -6.47 12.66 -6.20
CA TYR A 100 -6.49 12.89 -4.75
C TYR A 100 -5.55 14.01 -4.31
N PHE A 101 -4.38 14.16 -4.94
CA PHE A 101 -3.29 14.99 -4.38
C PHE A 101 -2.79 16.09 -5.32
N SER A 102 -3.42 16.31 -6.48
CA SER A 102 -2.92 17.24 -7.52
C SER A 102 -1.43 17.02 -7.84
N SER A 103 -1.00 15.76 -7.81
CA SER A 103 0.38 15.30 -8.00
C SER A 103 0.46 14.37 -9.20
N SER A 104 1.64 14.26 -9.81
CA SER A 104 1.90 13.29 -10.90
C SER A 104 2.67 12.05 -10.42
N ILE A 105 2.88 11.90 -9.11
CA ILE A 105 3.79 10.92 -8.52
C ILE A 105 3.01 9.89 -7.70
N TRP A 106 3.13 8.60 -8.04
CA TRP A 106 2.44 7.48 -7.41
C TRP A 106 3.03 7.05 -6.05
N LYS A 107 3.12 7.99 -5.11
CA LYS A 107 3.73 7.79 -3.79
C LYS A 107 2.73 7.75 -2.63
N TYR A 108 1.45 7.47 -2.91
CA TYR A 108 0.38 7.55 -1.92
C TYR A 108 -0.41 6.24 -1.78
N ILE A 109 -0.67 5.85 -0.54
CA ILE A 109 -1.71 4.85 -0.19
C ILE A 109 -2.73 5.55 0.71
N ILE A 110 -4.01 5.35 0.41
CA ILE A 110 -5.12 5.76 1.26
C ILE A 110 -5.64 4.52 1.98
N LEU A 111 -5.74 4.57 3.30
CA LEU A 111 -6.22 3.47 4.14
C LEU A 111 -7.50 3.90 4.88
N PRO A 112 -8.65 3.21 4.71
CA PRO A 112 -9.83 3.48 5.53
C PRO A 112 -9.53 3.20 7.00
N PHE A 113 -9.87 4.13 7.88
CA PHE A 113 -9.50 4.09 9.30
C PHE A 113 -10.54 4.81 10.19
N PRO A 114 -10.81 4.32 11.42
CA PRO A 114 -10.32 3.07 12.01
C PRO A 114 -11.12 1.82 11.56
N LEU A 115 -12.17 2.01 10.75
CA LEU A 115 -13.03 0.94 10.26
C LEU A 115 -12.90 0.79 8.75
N SER A 116 -13.14 -0.42 8.26
CA SER A 116 -13.38 -0.63 6.83
C SER A 116 -14.64 0.12 6.39
N GLU A 117 -14.73 0.47 5.10
CA GLU A 117 -15.91 1.16 4.56
C GLU A 117 -17.20 0.35 4.77
N ASP A 118 -17.13 -0.97 4.60
CA ASP A 118 -18.25 -1.89 4.79
C ASP A 118 -18.72 -1.90 6.26
N GLU A 119 -17.77 -1.95 7.20
CA GLU A 119 -18.08 -1.93 8.63
C GLU A 119 -18.63 -0.55 9.06
N PHE A 120 -18.04 0.54 8.56
CA PHE A 120 -18.54 1.88 8.81
C PHE A 120 -19.98 2.04 8.30
N TYR A 121 -20.27 1.60 7.07
CA TYR A 121 -21.61 1.66 6.50
C TYR A 121 -22.59 0.79 7.28
N SER A 122 -22.20 -0.43 7.66
CA SER A 122 -23.05 -1.32 8.47
C SER A 122 -23.44 -0.68 9.81
N ASN A 123 -22.54 0.09 10.42
CA ASN A 123 -22.77 0.71 11.72
C ASN A 123 -23.55 2.03 11.64
N ASN A 124 -23.39 2.79 10.55
CA ASN A 124 -23.89 4.17 10.44
C ASN A 124 -24.98 4.36 9.36
N SER A 125 -25.19 3.38 8.47
CA SER A 125 -26.06 3.48 7.28
C SER A 125 -25.66 4.61 6.31
N THR A 126 -24.42 5.07 6.37
CA THR A 126 -23.82 6.08 5.50
C THR A 126 -22.38 5.69 5.19
N TYR A 127 -21.86 6.10 4.04
CA TYR A 127 -20.45 5.89 3.71
C TYR A 127 -19.56 6.81 4.56
N PRO A 128 -18.31 6.39 4.86
CA PRO A 128 -17.34 7.22 5.58
C PRO A 128 -17.04 8.50 4.80
N ASP A 129 -16.67 9.55 5.54
CA ASP A 129 -16.24 10.81 4.96
C ASP A 129 -14.75 10.71 4.59
N SER A 130 -14.44 11.00 3.33
CA SER A 130 -13.09 10.91 2.78
C SER A 130 -12.07 11.78 3.50
N GLU A 131 -12.50 12.86 4.14
CA GLU A 131 -11.58 13.81 4.80
C GLU A 131 -11.23 13.44 6.25
N ILE A 132 -11.97 12.52 6.89
CA ILE A 132 -11.79 12.21 8.32
C ILE A 132 -11.77 10.71 8.65
N ASN A 133 -12.06 9.84 7.69
CA ASN A 133 -12.11 8.39 7.89
C ASN A 133 -11.05 7.63 7.07
N TYR A 134 -10.01 8.32 6.64
CA TYR A 134 -8.90 7.75 5.91
C TYR A 134 -7.58 8.31 6.41
N LEU A 135 -6.55 7.47 6.36
CA LEU A 135 -5.16 7.86 6.55
C LEU A 135 -4.47 7.87 5.19
N ASP A 136 -3.75 8.94 4.92
CA ASP A 136 -2.97 9.14 3.71
C ASP A 136 -1.50 8.88 4.02
N PHE A 137 -0.99 7.77 3.53
CA PHE A 137 0.41 7.41 3.65
C PHE A 137 1.17 8.04 2.49
N GLU A 138 1.94 9.11 2.79
CA GLU A 138 2.87 9.68 1.81
C GLU A 138 4.23 9.01 1.93
N PHE A 139 4.56 8.18 0.95
CA PHE A 139 5.83 7.47 0.89
C PHE A 139 6.96 8.40 0.45
N THR A 140 8.09 8.28 1.14
CA THR A 140 9.27 9.14 0.93
C THR A 140 10.36 8.46 0.12
N ASP A 141 10.40 7.13 0.15
CA ASP A 141 11.40 6.31 -0.55
C ASP A 141 10.77 5.01 -1.07
N GLN A 142 11.00 4.70 -2.35
CA GLN A 142 10.42 3.54 -3.04
C GLN A 142 11.10 2.20 -2.73
N ILE A 143 12.27 2.23 -2.09
CA ILE A 143 13.07 1.07 -1.71
C ILE A 143 12.77 0.69 -0.26
N THR A 144 12.85 1.67 0.65
CA THR A 144 12.59 1.41 2.08
C THR A 144 11.11 1.39 2.41
N LEU A 145 10.27 2.03 1.59
CA LEU A 145 8.83 2.18 1.81
C LEU A 145 8.48 2.84 3.15
N ASP A 146 9.33 3.79 3.56
CA ASP A 146 9.05 4.68 4.68
C ASP A 146 8.02 5.72 4.25
N PHE A 147 7.05 5.99 5.11
CA PHE A 147 5.98 6.95 4.87
C PHE A 147 5.73 7.83 6.08
N PHE A 148 5.09 8.96 5.85
CA PHE A 148 4.56 9.81 6.91
C PHE A 148 3.04 9.93 6.82
N VAL A 149 2.43 10.26 7.94
CA VAL A 149 1.01 10.61 8.10
C VAL A 149 0.93 11.99 8.72
N ASN A 150 0.06 12.84 8.18
CA ASN A 150 -0.26 14.14 8.75
C ASN A 150 -1.70 14.51 8.39
N ASP A 151 -2.63 13.79 8.99
CA ASP A 151 -4.04 13.83 8.60
C ASP A 151 -4.95 14.16 9.76
N SER A 152 -6.03 14.88 9.45
CA SER A 152 -7.15 15.05 10.36
C SER A 152 -8.05 13.81 10.27
N ILE A 153 -8.20 13.07 11.37
CA ILE A 153 -9.04 11.87 11.39
C ILE A 153 -9.97 11.85 12.60
N PHE A 154 -11.08 11.11 12.49
CA PHE A 154 -11.93 10.79 13.63
C PHE A 154 -11.28 9.69 14.48
N ASP A 155 -10.78 10.05 15.66
CA ASP A 155 -10.15 9.12 16.59
C ASP A 155 -11.20 8.36 17.43
N PRO A 156 -11.10 7.02 17.54
CA PRO A 156 -12.10 6.21 18.22
C PRO A 156 -12.03 6.26 19.75
N PHE A 157 -10.90 6.68 20.33
CA PHE A 157 -10.73 6.80 21.78
C PHE A 157 -11.31 8.11 22.31
N VAL A 158 -10.92 9.24 21.74
CA VAL A 158 -11.45 10.56 22.13
C VAL A 158 -12.79 10.88 21.47
N GLN A 159 -13.20 10.09 20.46
CA GLN A 159 -14.44 10.25 19.70
C GLN A 159 -14.58 11.66 19.10
N ASN A 160 -13.48 12.17 18.55
CA ASN A 160 -13.40 13.50 17.97
C ASN A 160 -12.36 13.53 16.86
N ASN A 161 -12.39 14.59 16.05
CA ASN A 161 -11.39 14.82 15.04
C ASN A 161 -10.10 15.33 15.69
N VAL A 162 -9.00 14.67 15.39
CA VAL A 162 -7.64 15.01 15.84
C VAL A 162 -6.70 14.93 14.66
N ILE A 163 -5.51 15.53 14.80
CA ILE A 163 -4.47 15.46 13.78
C ILE A 163 -3.50 14.37 14.20
N TYR A 164 -3.45 13.27 13.46
CA TYR A 164 -2.42 12.26 13.62
C TYR A 164 -1.18 12.70 12.85
N VAL A 165 -0.04 12.78 13.53
CA VAL A 165 1.27 13.05 12.92
C VAL A 165 2.21 11.92 13.28
N GLY A 166 2.84 11.29 12.29
CA GLY A 166 3.74 10.19 12.55
C GLY A 166 4.43 9.65 11.31
N GLU A 167 5.21 8.60 11.55
CA GLU A 167 5.99 7.91 10.53
C GLU A 167 5.75 6.40 10.61
N GLY A 168 5.94 5.73 9.49
CA GLY A 168 5.77 4.31 9.39
C GLY A 168 6.54 3.71 8.24
N GLN A 169 6.45 2.38 8.13
CA GLN A 169 7.13 1.62 7.08
C GLN A 169 6.29 0.41 6.66
N ILE A 170 6.42 0.00 5.40
CA ILE A 170 6.01 -1.34 4.97
C ILE A 170 7.20 -2.30 5.06
N LEU A 171 7.10 -3.30 5.93
CA LEU A 171 8.08 -4.36 6.11
C LEU A 171 7.75 -5.61 5.28
N ASN A 172 8.70 -6.55 5.22
CA ASN A 172 8.60 -7.83 4.51
C ASN A 172 8.25 -7.69 3.02
N THR A 173 8.98 -6.81 2.33
CA THR A 173 8.69 -6.33 0.97
C THR A 173 8.97 -7.34 -0.17
N ASN A 174 9.40 -8.57 0.14
CA ASN A 174 9.65 -9.65 -0.83
C ASN A 174 8.38 -10.23 -1.50
N GLY A 175 7.25 -9.55 -1.33
CA GLY A 175 5.94 -9.94 -1.82
C GLY A 175 4.85 -9.37 -0.92
N SER A 176 3.64 -9.20 -1.45
CA SER A 176 2.59 -8.51 -0.70
C SER A 176 1.92 -9.37 0.37
N ALA A 177 1.98 -10.69 0.25
CA ALA A 177 1.20 -11.61 1.09
C ALA A 177 1.62 -11.63 2.58
N ASN A 178 2.86 -11.28 2.89
CA ASN A 178 3.38 -11.25 4.27
C ASN A 178 3.82 -9.84 4.68
N ALA A 179 3.42 -8.82 3.92
CA ALA A 179 3.77 -7.45 4.19
C ALA A 179 3.13 -7.00 5.51
N ILE A 180 3.85 -6.13 6.24
CA ILE A 180 3.37 -5.55 7.49
C ILE A 180 3.48 -4.04 7.36
N ILE A 181 2.40 -3.31 7.66
CA ILE A 181 2.45 -1.86 7.86
C ILE A 181 2.68 -1.63 9.35
N GLU A 182 3.78 -0.95 9.69
CA GLU A 182 4.03 -0.44 11.04
C GLU A 182 3.90 1.07 11.03
N PHE A 183 3.13 1.62 11.96
CA PHE A 183 2.96 3.07 12.13
C PHE A 183 3.17 3.46 13.59
N ASN A 184 3.90 4.56 13.78
CA ASN A 184 4.10 5.20 15.08
C ASN A 184 3.88 6.70 14.91
N GLY A 185 2.95 7.25 15.68
CA GLY A 185 2.61 8.66 15.63
C GLY A 185 2.10 9.19 16.95
N GLU A 186 1.61 10.41 16.91
CA GLU A 186 1.06 11.11 18.05
C GLU A 186 -0.08 12.05 17.64
N PHE A 187 -0.90 12.41 18.63
CA PHE A 187 -1.85 13.50 18.52
C PHE A 187 -2.00 14.21 19.87
N GLU A 188 -2.43 15.48 19.83
CA GLU A 188 -2.77 16.24 21.03
C GLU A 188 -4.30 16.40 21.14
N PHE A 189 -4.85 16.15 22.33
CA PHE A 189 -6.26 16.40 22.63
C PHE A 189 -6.44 16.96 24.04
N GLU A 190 -7.14 18.09 24.16
CA GLU A 190 -7.39 18.81 25.42
C GLU A 190 -6.12 19.09 26.25
N GLY A 191 -4.99 19.37 25.58
CA GLY A 191 -3.71 19.68 26.22
C GLY A 191 -2.93 18.46 26.72
N ASN A 192 -3.33 17.24 26.31
CA ASN A 192 -2.60 16.01 26.59
C ASN A 192 -2.09 15.40 25.28
N ASN A 193 -0.89 14.82 25.33
CA ASN A 193 -0.31 14.08 24.22
C ASN A 193 -0.66 12.61 24.32
N TYR A 194 -0.96 12.01 23.18
CA TYR A 194 -1.22 10.59 23.03
C TYR A 194 -0.32 10.03 21.95
N PHE A 195 0.22 8.83 22.19
CA PHE A 195 0.99 8.10 21.19
C PHE A 195 0.12 7.02 20.58
N VAL A 196 0.16 6.94 19.25
CA VAL A 196 -0.60 6.01 18.45
C VAL A 196 0.36 5.04 17.80
N THR A 197 0.04 3.75 17.92
CA THR A 197 0.77 2.72 17.20
C THR A 197 -0.21 1.74 16.59
N PHE A 198 0.05 1.32 15.36
CA PHE A 198 -0.63 0.15 14.82
C PHE A 198 0.31 -0.69 13.96
N ASN A 199 0.06 -1.99 13.98
CA ASN A 199 0.71 -2.97 13.11
C ASN A 199 -0.37 -3.73 12.34
N LEU A 200 -0.34 -3.63 11.01
CA LEU A 200 -1.30 -4.30 10.13
C LEU A 200 -0.60 -5.37 9.30
N SER A 201 -1.18 -6.55 9.28
CA SER A 201 -0.78 -7.66 8.41
C SER A 201 -1.86 -7.95 7.37
N ARG A 202 -1.46 -8.56 6.26
CA ARG A 202 -2.37 -9.15 5.28
C ARG A 202 -2.66 -10.62 5.55
#